data_AF-A0A9E1NSM2-F1
#
_entry.id   AF-A0A9E1NSM2-F1
#
_cell.length_a   1.000
_cell.length_b   1.000
_cell.length_c   1.000
_cell.angle_alpha   90.00
_cell.angle_beta   90.00
_cell.angle_gamma   90.00
#
_symmetry.space_group_name_H-M   'P 1'
#
loop_
_entity.id
_entity.type
_entity.pdbx_description
1 polymer ?
#
loop_
_entity_poly.entity_id
_entity_poly.type
_entity_poly.pdbx_seq_one_letter_code
_entity_poly.pdbx_strand_id
1 'polypeptide(L)' 'MIGSIAESTSKQMSLNSKKVIGIRVLDIAEEGATAIENMVNKVIQELDKQETPIIDLQVTETNCFLILGEKKSD' A
#
# COMPACT_ATOMS: atom_id res chain seq x y z
N MET A 1 7.27 23.47 -35.87
CA MET A 1 6.37 22.57 -35.14
C MET A 1 7.13 22.05 -33.95
N ILE A 2 6.84 22.56 -32.75
CA ILE A 2 7.44 22.08 -31.51
C ILE A 2 6.55 20.94 -31.06
N GLY A 3 7.09 19.72 -31.02
CA GLY A 3 6.35 18.51 -30.67
C GLY A 3 5.74 18.66 -29.28
N SER A 4 4.43 18.45 -29.20
CA SER A 4 3.71 18.36 -27.93
C SER A 4 4.30 17.21 -27.12
N ILE A 5 4.97 17.54 -26.02
CA ILE A 5 5.31 16.56 -24.99
C ILE A 5 3.96 16.20 -24.36
N ALA A 6 3.44 15.01 -24.67
CA ALA A 6 2.31 14.47 -23.94
C ALA A 6 2.79 14.20 -22.52
N GLU A 7 2.51 15.14 -21.63
CA GLU A 7 2.64 14.95 -20.19
C GLU A 7 1.67 13.81 -19.83
N SER A 8 2.20 12.59 -19.75
CA SER A 8 1.45 11.42 -19.28
C SER A 8 1.18 11.63 -17.80
N THR A 9 0.13 12.37 -17.48
CA THR A 9 -0.33 12.57 -16.11
C THR A 9 -0.80 11.21 -15.61
N SER A 10 0.03 10.53 -14.82
CA SER A 10 -0.42 9.37 -14.07
C SER A 10 -1.58 9.81 -13.20
N LYS A 11 -2.76 9.23 -13.43
CA LYS A 11 -3.95 9.54 -12.63
C LYS A 11 -3.64 9.17 -11.19
N GLN A 12 -3.46 10.19 -10.35
CA GLN A 12 -3.09 10.02 -8.95
C GLN A 12 -4.23 9.28 -8.24
N MET A 13 -3.95 8.09 -7.71
CA MET A 13 -4.94 7.31 -6.98
C MET A 13 -5.11 7.87 -5.57
N SER A 14 -6.35 8.02 -5.13
CA SER A 14 -6.72 8.54 -3.82
C SER A 14 -7.74 7.62 -3.18
N LEU A 15 -7.61 7.39 -1.88
CA LEU A 15 -8.57 6.63 -1.08
C LEU A 15 -8.91 7.45 0.16
N ASN A 16 -10.20 7.71 0.40
CA ASN A 16 -10.66 8.55 1.52
C ASN A 16 -9.93 9.91 1.63
N SER A 17 -9.75 10.59 0.49
CA SER A 17 -9.02 11.87 0.38
C SER A 17 -7.55 11.82 0.78
N LYS A 18 -6.97 10.63 0.97
CA LYS A 18 -5.53 10.41 1.14
C LYS A 18 -4.93 9.94 -0.17
N LYS A 19 -3.76 10.48 -0.52
CA LYS A 19 -3.00 10.05 -1.70
C LYS A 19 -2.42 8.67 -1.47
N VAL A 20 -2.67 7.76 -2.41
CA VAL A 20 -2.08 6.41 -2.45
C VAL A 20 -0.71 6.50 -3.11
N ILE A 21 0.32 5.98 -2.47
CA ILE A 21 1.68 5.91 -3.02
C ILE A 21 2.13 4.52 -3.40
N GLY A 22 1.43 3.49 -2.92
CA GLY A 22 1.78 2.11 -3.18
C GLY A 22 0.83 1.14 -2.53
N ILE A 23 1.04 -0.14 -2.86
CA ILE A 23 0.32 -1.28 -2.28
C ILE A 23 1.37 -2.32 -1.91
N ARG A 24 1.30 -2.84 -0.69
CA ARG A 24 2.00 -4.07 -0.30
C ARG A 24 1.01 -5.22 -0.34
N VAL A 25 1.40 -6.30 -0.99
CA VAL A 25 0.58 -7.51 -1.10
C VAL A 25 1.30 -8.62 -0.36
N LEU A 26 0.56 -9.30 0.52
CA LEU A 26 1.00 -10.52 1.18
C LEU A 26 0.14 -11.67 0.67
N ASP A 27 0.80 -12.69 0.14
CA ASP A 27 0.16 -13.98 -0.11
C ASP A 27 -0.06 -14.65 1.25
N ILE A 28 -1.31 -14.99 1.52
CA ILE A 28 -1.76 -15.67 2.73
C ILE A 28 -2.49 -16.97 2.39
N ALA A 29 -2.43 -17.40 1.12
CA ALA A 29 -3.02 -18.66 0.70
C ALA A 29 -2.42 -19.81 1.52
N GLU A 30 -3.30 -20.68 2.02
CA GLU A 30 -2.92 -21.89 2.77
C GLU A 30 -2.22 -21.63 4.12
N GLU A 31 -2.07 -20.38 4.53
CA GLU A 31 -1.46 -20.02 5.81
C GLU A 31 -2.45 -20.10 6.97
N GLY A 32 -1.97 -20.58 8.12
CA GLY A 32 -2.74 -20.56 9.36
C GLY A 32 -2.84 -19.16 9.97
N ALA A 33 -3.87 -18.89 10.77
CA ALA A 33 -4.11 -17.57 11.36
C ALA A 33 -2.88 -16.98 12.08
N THR A 34 -2.13 -17.78 12.84
CA THR A 34 -0.90 -17.35 13.53
C THR A 34 0.23 -17.00 12.55
N ALA A 35 0.36 -17.72 11.45
CA ALA A 35 1.37 -17.41 10.42
C ALA A 35 1.03 -16.10 9.72
N ILE A 36 -0.24 -15.92 9.35
CA ILE A 36 -0.76 -14.68 8.75
C ILE A 36 -0.51 -13.49 9.68
N GLU A 37 -0.87 -13.60 10.96
CA GLU A 37 -0.64 -12.55 11.95
C GLU A 37 0.84 -12.15 12.04
N ASN A 38 1.73 -13.15 12.10
CA ASN A 38 3.18 -12.90 12.14
C ASN A 38 3.69 -12.21 10.86
N MET A 39 3.17 -12.58 9.69
CA MET A 39 3.54 -11.98 8.41
C MET A 39 3.09 -10.51 8.34
N VAL A 40 1.82 -10.25 8.67
CA VAL A 40 1.26 -8.89 8.67
C VAL A 40 1.99 -8.01 9.69
N ASN A 41 2.25 -8.51 10.90
CA ASN A 41 2.96 -7.75 11.93
C ASN A 41 4.39 -7.37 11.51
N LYS A 42 5.12 -8.27 10.84
CA LYS A 42 6.45 -7.95 10.30
C LYS A 42 6.38 -6.80 9.28
N VAL A 43 5.43 -6.86 8.37
CA VAL A 43 5.26 -5.81 7.36
C VAL A 43 4.87 -4.47 7.99
N ILE A 44 3.97 -4.48 8.98
CA ILE A 44 3.61 -3.26 9.74
C ILE A 44 4.86 -2.66 10.40
N GLN A 45 5.69 -3.48 11.05
CA GLN A 45 6.94 -3.01 11.67
C GLN A 45 7.94 -2.44 10.66
N GLU A 46 8.02 -3.00 9.45
CA GLU A 46 8.87 -2.49 8.38
C GLU A 46 8.38 -1.15 7.85
N LEU A 47 7.07 -1.01 7.65
CA LEU A 47 6.44 0.23 7.17
C LEU A 47 6.53 1.35 8.22
N ASP A 48 6.39 1.01 9.50
CA ASP A 48 6.55 1.95 10.61
C ASP A 48 7.98 2.53 10.66
N LYS A 49 9.01 1.68 10.52
CA LYS A 49 10.42 2.12 10.40
C LYS A 49 10.69 3.01 9.20
N GLN A 50 9.89 2.87 8.14
CA GLN A 50 9.96 3.70 6.94
C GLN A 50 9.04 4.94 7.02
N GLU A 51 8.38 5.14 8.17
CA GLU A 51 7.40 6.21 8.40
C GLU A 51 6.32 6.26 7.29
N THR A 52 5.98 5.09 6.73
CA THR A 52 5.05 4.96 5.62
C THR A 52 3.68 4.53 6.16
N PRO A 53 2.68 5.42 6.16
CA PRO A 53 1.38 5.12 6.75
C PRO A 53 0.60 4.10 5.91
N ILE A 54 -0.01 3.13 6.58
CA ILE A 54 -1.06 2.29 6.01
C ILE A 54 -2.37 3.05 6.11
N ILE A 55 -3.04 3.28 4.98
CA ILE A 55 -4.29 4.06 4.91
C ILE A 55 -5.53 3.19 4.80
N ASP A 56 -5.37 1.94 4.36
CA ASP A 56 -6.43 0.94 4.29
C ASP A 56 -5.81 -0.47 4.30
N LEU A 57 -6.60 -1.45 4.74
CA LEU A 57 -6.24 -2.87 4.80
C LEU A 57 -7.39 -3.68 4.23
N GLN A 58 -7.14 -4.43 3.17
CA GLN A 58 -8.14 -5.33 2.58
C GLN A 58 -7.64 -6.76 2.59
N VAL A 59 -8.50 -7.68 2.98
CA VAL A 59 -8.18 -9.10 3.10
C VAL A 59 -9.14 -9.88 2.22
N THR A 60 -8.57 -10.84 1.50
CA THR A 60 -9.29 -11.83 0.68
C THR A 60 -8.93 -13.22 1.18
N GLU A 61 -9.46 -14.26 0.54
CA GLU A 61 -9.14 -15.65 0.91
C GLU A 61 -7.65 -15.99 0.76
N THR A 62 -6.95 -15.32 -0.15
CA THR A 62 -5.57 -15.67 -0.51
C THR A 62 -4.59 -14.53 -0.35
N ASN A 63 -5.06 -13.28 -0.17
CA ASN A 63 -4.18 -12.12 -0.13
C ASN A 63 -4.60 -11.11 0.94
N CYS A 64 -3.60 -10.46 1.52
CA CYS A 64 -3.74 -9.28 2.35
C CYS A 64 -3.08 -8.08 1.65
N PHE A 65 -3.86 -7.03 1.39
CA PHE A 65 -3.47 -5.81 0.71
C PHE A 65 -3.35 -4.67 1.72
N LEU A 66 -2.15 -4.12 1.88
CA LEU A 66 -1.90 -2.93 2.66
C LEU A 66 -1.76 -1.75 1.69
N ILE A 67 -2.71 -0.82 1.74
CA ILE A 67 -2.69 0.38 0.91
C ILE A 67 -1.87 1.44 1.63
N LEU A 68 -0.85 1.97 0.96
CA LEU A 68 0.12 2.89 1.55
C LEU A 68 -0.17 4.33 1.12
N GLY A 69 -0.09 5.25 2.08
CA GLY A 69 -0.25 6.68 1.85
C GLY A 69 1.04 7.46 1.95
N GLU A 70 1.01 8.72 1.52
CA GLU A 70 2.12 9.64 1.76
C GLU A 70 2.33 9.86 3.27
N LYS A 71 3.60 9.93 3.68
CA LYS A 71 3.96 10.47 4.99
C LYS A 71 3.38 11.87 5.09
N LYS A 72 2.71 12.17 6.21
CA LYS A 72 2.31 13.56 6.50
C LYS A 72 3.59 14.37 6.68
N SER A 73 3.84 15.33 5.80
CA SER A 73 4.75 16.43 6.13
C SER A 73 4.03 17.33 7.12
N ASP A 74 4.62 17.51 8.29
CA ASP A 74 4.19 18.50 9.28
C ASP A 74 4.32 19.94 8.73
#